data_AF-A0A832QVB2-F1
#
_entry.id   AF-A0A832QVB2-F1
#
_cell.length_a   1.000
_cell.length_b   1.000
_cell.length_c   1.000
_cell.angle_alpha   90.00
_cell.angle_beta   90.00
_cell.angle_gamma   90.00
#
_symmetry.space_group_name_H-M   'P 1'
#
loop_
_entity.id
_entity.type
_entity.pdbx_description
1 polymer ?
#
loop_
_entity_poly.entity_id
_entity_poly.type
_entity_poly.pdbx_seq_one_letter_code
_entity_poly.pdbx_strand_id
1 'polypeptide(L)'
;MDLRPIRAAPLYARPPGFRNALVQSCTPGNTMLIDPAGAALLRQGRDHAVAAGVVAHDWWSYLLIAGAGGLVIRDPAQTVLYRQHGGNTVGRNDTLPAMLARLARLGSGDFGEWLRRNIRALTGVKSLLTPENATLLERFARSLDASGPSAAAELARMGVYRQTRLGSAALLAAAAAGRLAGRAATGAGSRRMAIAGHIRQGASDA
;
A
#
# COMPACT_ATOMS: atom_id res chain seq x y z
N MET A 1 -31.65 6.24 -7.52
CA MET A 1 -31.00 4.95 -7.17
C MET A 1 -30.56 5.08 -5.73
N ASP A 2 -31.32 4.53 -4.79
CA ASP A 2 -31.08 4.77 -3.36
C ASP A 2 -29.95 3.89 -2.86
N LEU A 3 -28.90 4.52 -2.33
CA LEU A 3 -27.78 3.80 -1.71
C LEU A 3 -28.21 3.35 -0.30
N ARG A 4 -28.19 2.04 -0.05
CA ARG A 4 -28.42 1.47 1.29
C ARG A 4 -27.07 1.27 1.98
N PRO A 5 -26.80 1.90 3.14
CA PRO A 5 -25.57 1.67 3.90
C PRO A 5 -25.44 0.20 4.30
N ILE A 6 -24.29 -0.41 4.00
CA ILE A 6 -24.03 -1.82 4.29
C ILE A 6 -23.11 -1.96 5.52
N ARG A 7 -22.06 -1.15 5.59
CA ARG A 7 -21.07 -1.16 6.68
C ARG A 7 -20.32 0.17 6.75
N ALA A 8 -20.03 0.62 7.97
CA ALA A 8 -19.09 1.71 8.22
C ALA A 8 -17.65 1.27 7.91
N ALA A 9 -16.81 2.22 7.50
CA ALA A 9 -15.38 1.98 7.34
C ALA A 9 -14.75 1.65 8.71
N PRO A 10 -13.75 0.76 8.79
CA PRO A 10 -13.13 0.42 10.06
C PRO A 10 -12.41 1.64 10.65
N LEU A 11 -12.70 1.97 11.92
CA LEU A 11 -11.95 2.96 12.68
C LEU A 11 -10.82 2.25 13.43
N TYR A 12 -9.58 2.67 13.17
CA TYR A 12 -8.41 2.07 13.79
C TYR A 12 -7.95 2.90 14.99
N ALA A 13 -7.60 2.23 16.08
CA ALA A 13 -7.17 2.89 17.32
C ALA A 13 -5.67 3.20 17.39
N ARG A 14 -4.85 2.54 16.56
CA ARG A 14 -3.41 2.81 16.53
C ARG A 14 -3.14 4.05 15.69
N PRO A 15 -2.15 4.89 16.08
CA PRO A 15 -1.83 6.08 15.32
C PRO A 15 -1.46 5.71 13.89
N PRO A 16 -1.87 6.48 12.87
CA PRO A 16 -1.22 6.42 11.57
C PRO A 16 0.19 7.00 11.66
N GLY A 17 1.09 6.56 10.79
CA GLY A 17 2.47 7.04 10.76
C GLY A 17 3.35 6.15 9.88
N PHE A 18 4.61 6.56 9.67
CA PHE A 18 5.47 5.94 8.66
C PHE A 18 5.70 4.44 8.89
N ARG A 19 5.91 4.00 10.14
CA ARG A 19 6.01 2.56 10.51
C ARG A 19 4.80 1.73 10.09
N ASN A 20 3.60 2.33 10.11
CA ASN A 20 2.39 1.67 9.64
C ASN A 20 2.27 1.75 8.12
N ALA A 21 2.53 2.93 7.56
CA ALA A 21 2.48 3.19 6.14
C ALA A 21 3.37 2.22 5.36
N LEU A 22 4.56 1.86 5.86
CA LEU A 22 5.47 0.91 5.21
C LEU A 22 4.82 -0.43 4.82
N VAL A 23 3.78 -0.87 5.53
CA VAL A 23 3.20 -2.22 5.35
C VAL A 23 1.69 -2.23 5.15
N GLN A 24 1.03 -1.07 5.18
CA GLN A 24 -0.41 -0.99 5.03
C GLN A 24 -0.87 0.39 4.55
N SER A 25 -1.65 0.41 3.47
CA SER A 25 -2.55 1.54 3.17
C SER A 25 -3.76 1.51 4.10
N CYS A 26 -3.94 2.53 4.93
CA CYS A 26 -5.10 2.66 5.83
C CYS A 26 -5.89 3.96 5.60
N THR A 27 -5.62 4.65 4.50
CA THR A 27 -6.21 5.94 4.13
C THR A 27 -6.79 5.82 2.73
N PRO A 28 -8.08 5.47 2.59
CA PRO A 28 -8.70 5.29 1.28
C PRO A 28 -8.66 6.58 0.47
N GLY A 29 -8.21 6.51 -0.79
CA GLY A 29 -8.05 7.69 -1.64
C GLY A 29 -9.35 8.49 -1.87
N ASN A 30 -10.50 7.81 -1.89
CA ASN A 30 -11.81 8.45 -2.12
C ASN A 30 -12.29 9.35 -0.97
N THR A 31 -11.64 9.29 0.20
CA THR A 31 -11.94 10.13 1.37
C THR A 31 -10.68 10.84 1.89
N MET A 32 -9.62 10.91 1.08
CA MET A 32 -8.38 11.55 1.47
C MET A 32 -8.44 13.05 1.16
N LEU A 33 -8.17 13.87 2.16
CA LEU A 33 -7.94 15.31 2.00
C LEU A 33 -6.46 15.57 2.22
N ILE A 34 -5.87 16.35 1.32
CA ILE A 34 -4.46 16.70 1.34
C ILE A 34 -4.36 18.21 1.17
N ASP A 35 -3.61 18.86 2.05
CA ASP A 35 -3.38 20.29 2.01
C ASP A 35 -2.41 20.67 0.86
N PRO A 36 -2.24 21.96 0.55
CA PRO A 36 -1.34 22.39 -0.53
C PRO A 36 0.11 21.94 -0.34
N ALA A 37 0.61 21.89 0.90
CA ALA A 37 1.96 21.45 1.21
C ALA A 37 2.14 19.96 0.91
N GLY A 38 1.22 19.10 1.36
CA GLY A 38 1.20 17.68 1.02
C GLY A 38 1.06 17.44 -0.49
N ALA A 39 0.22 18.24 -1.18
CA ALA A 39 0.10 18.15 -2.64
C ALA A 39 1.40 18.53 -3.35
N ALA A 40 2.13 19.54 -2.87
CA ALA A 40 3.44 19.91 -3.41
C ALA A 40 4.48 18.80 -3.21
N LEU A 41 4.50 18.18 -2.03
CA LEU A 41 5.35 17.03 -1.73
C LEU A 41 5.08 15.85 -2.69
N LEU A 42 3.80 15.52 -2.92
CA LEU A 42 3.41 14.46 -3.85
C LEU A 42 3.83 14.74 -5.29
N ARG A 43 3.80 16.00 -5.72
CA ARG A 43 4.30 16.39 -7.05
C ARG A 43 5.80 16.14 -7.18
N GLN A 44 6.60 16.45 -6.15
CA GLN A 44 8.05 16.21 -6.17
C GLN A 44 8.39 14.72 -6.28
N GLY A 45 7.57 13.84 -5.70
CA GLY A 45 7.79 12.39 -5.76
C GLY A 45 7.06 11.63 -6.87
N ARG A 46 6.26 12.32 -7.69
CA ARG A 46 5.41 11.69 -8.71
C ARG A 46 6.19 10.81 -9.67
N ASP A 47 7.27 11.35 -10.23
CA ASP A 47 8.00 10.68 -11.31
C ASP A 47 8.70 9.42 -10.79
N HIS A 48 9.17 9.43 -9.53
CA HIS A 48 9.70 8.23 -8.86
C HIS A 48 8.63 7.17 -8.60
N ALA A 49 7.41 7.57 -8.20
CA ALA A 49 6.30 6.64 -8.00
C ALA A 49 5.88 5.96 -9.33
N VAL A 50 5.81 6.74 -10.41
CA VAL A 50 5.50 6.24 -11.76
C VAL A 50 6.60 5.30 -12.24
N ALA A 51 7.87 5.70 -12.15
CA ALA A 51 9.01 4.89 -12.58
C ALA A 51 9.11 3.56 -11.82
N ALA A 52 8.77 3.55 -10.52
CA ALA A 52 8.77 2.34 -9.71
C ALA A 52 7.52 1.45 -9.92
N GLY A 53 6.53 1.90 -10.69
CA GLY A 53 5.30 1.16 -10.95
C GLY A 53 4.43 0.97 -9.70
N VAL A 54 4.39 1.97 -8.82
CA VAL A 54 3.53 1.99 -7.62
C VAL A 54 2.10 1.65 -7.99
N VAL A 55 1.53 0.66 -7.29
CA VAL A 55 0.22 0.08 -7.65
C VAL A 55 -0.96 0.87 -7.08
N ALA A 56 -0.76 1.56 -5.95
CA ALA A 56 -1.82 2.24 -5.21
C ALA A 56 -1.39 3.68 -4.87
N HIS A 57 -2.06 4.65 -5.48
CA HIS A 57 -1.75 6.08 -5.31
C HIS A 57 -2.05 6.58 -3.89
N ASP A 58 -3.08 6.04 -3.24
CA ASP A 58 -3.46 6.37 -1.87
C ASP A 58 -2.43 5.85 -0.86
N TRP A 59 -1.88 4.66 -1.10
CA TRP A 59 -0.79 4.11 -0.32
C TRP A 59 0.48 4.94 -0.49
N TRP A 60 0.83 5.29 -1.73
CA TRP A 60 1.97 6.18 -1.99
C TRP A 60 1.81 7.52 -1.29
N SER A 61 0.62 8.10 -1.35
CA SER A 61 0.35 9.39 -0.72
C SER A 61 0.56 9.32 0.79
N TYR A 62 0.06 8.27 1.42
CA TYR A 62 0.27 8.02 2.84
C TYR A 62 1.75 7.80 3.19
N LEU A 63 2.47 7.01 2.39
CA LEU A 63 3.90 6.73 2.59
C LEU A 63 4.73 8.00 2.55
N LEU A 64 4.58 8.81 1.50
CA LEU A 64 5.40 10.00 1.31
C LEU A 64 5.09 11.06 2.36
N ILE A 65 3.81 11.34 2.61
CA ILE A 65 3.40 12.34 3.61
C ILE A 65 3.87 11.92 5.01
N ALA A 66 3.60 10.67 5.43
CA ALA A 66 4.03 10.21 6.74
C ALA A 66 5.55 10.13 6.86
N GLY A 67 6.25 9.77 5.77
CA GLY A 67 7.70 9.69 5.71
C GLY A 67 8.39 11.06 5.79
N ALA A 68 7.78 12.09 5.22
CA ALA A 68 8.22 13.48 5.34
C ALA A 68 7.85 14.13 6.69
N GLY A 69 7.25 13.39 7.62
CA GLY A 69 6.85 13.91 8.93
C GLY A 69 5.50 14.65 8.92
N GLY A 70 4.73 14.54 7.85
CA GLY A 70 3.38 15.10 7.76
C GLY A 70 2.42 14.46 8.76
N LEU A 71 1.54 15.29 9.32
CA LEU A 71 0.49 14.86 10.24
C LEU A 71 -0.62 14.12 9.47
N VAL A 72 -0.85 12.87 9.84
CA VAL A 72 -1.95 12.06 9.28
C VAL A 72 -3.04 11.93 10.33
N ILE A 73 -4.22 12.47 10.03
CA ILE A 73 -5.39 12.39 10.91
C ILE A 73 -6.43 11.50 10.25
N ARG A 74 -7.04 10.63 11.05
CA ARG A 74 -8.21 9.86 10.62
C ARG A 74 -9.44 10.36 11.39
N ASP A 75 -10.29 11.10 10.69
CA ASP A 75 -11.59 11.53 11.21
C ASP A 75 -12.53 10.31 11.36
N PRO A 76 -13.17 10.11 12.53
CA PRO A 76 -14.16 9.05 12.71
C PRO A 76 -15.46 9.24 11.92
N ALA A 77 -15.76 10.45 11.45
CA ALA A 77 -16.98 10.78 10.74
C ALA A 77 -17.14 9.94 9.44
N GLN A 78 -18.37 9.46 9.20
CA GLN A 78 -18.72 8.75 7.99
C GLN A 78 -19.46 9.71 7.05
N THR A 79 -18.73 10.35 6.14
CA THR A 79 -19.24 11.48 5.34
C THR A 79 -19.61 11.12 3.91
N VAL A 80 -19.17 9.96 3.41
CA VAL A 80 -19.36 9.53 2.02
C VAL A 80 -19.81 8.07 1.95
N LEU A 81 -20.81 7.79 1.12
CA LEU A 81 -21.20 6.42 0.77
C LEU A 81 -20.41 5.96 -0.46
N TYR A 82 -19.56 4.94 -0.30
CA TYR A 82 -18.84 4.32 -1.42
C TYR A 82 -19.65 3.16 -2.02
N ARG A 83 -19.95 3.22 -3.31
CA ARG A 83 -20.71 2.18 -4.02
C ARG A 83 -19.87 0.90 -4.17
N GLN A 84 -20.39 -0.22 -3.69
CA GLN A 84 -19.80 -1.54 -3.92
C GLN A 84 -20.36 -2.17 -5.20
N HIS A 85 -19.50 -2.70 -6.07
CA HIS A 85 -19.89 -3.47 -7.25
C HIS A 85 -18.86 -4.57 -7.55
N GLY A 86 -19.26 -5.59 -8.33
CA GLY A 86 -18.43 -6.76 -8.62
C GLY A 86 -17.12 -6.49 -9.37
N GLY A 87 -16.95 -5.28 -9.90
CA GLY A 87 -15.75 -4.83 -10.61
C GLY A 87 -14.74 -4.06 -9.75
N ASN A 88 -14.97 -3.93 -8.44
CA ASN A 88 -14.04 -3.20 -7.55
C ASN A 88 -12.68 -3.93 -7.47
N THR A 89 -11.59 -3.23 -7.84
CA THR A 89 -10.20 -3.72 -7.70
C THR A 89 -9.84 -4.04 -6.24
N VAL A 90 -10.47 -3.33 -5.29
CA VAL A 90 -10.47 -3.63 -3.86
C VAL A 90 -11.94 -3.65 -3.40
N GLY A 91 -12.56 -4.83 -3.43
CA GLY A 91 -13.96 -5.02 -3.06
C GLY A 91 -14.24 -4.99 -1.55
N ARG A 92 -15.45 -5.39 -1.19
CA ARG A 92 -15.91 -5.59 0.20
C ARG A 92 -14.99 -6.58 0.95
N ASN A 93 -14.44 -6.16 2.09
CA ASN A 93 -13.35 -6.84 2.80
C ASN A 93 -13.69 -7.24 4.26
N ASP A 94 -14.98 -7.32 4.58
CA ASP A 94 -15.50 -7.49 5.95
C ASP A 94 -16.05 -8.90 6.22
N THR A 95 -16.06 -9.79 5.24
CA THR A 95 -16.41 -11.20 5.44
C THR A 95 -15.17 -12.00 5.83
N LEU A 96 -15.31 -13.00 6.70
CA LEU A 96 -14.20 -13.86 7.12
C LEU A 96 -13.42 -14.48 5.93
N PRO A 97 -14.08 -14.96 4.85
CA PRO A 97 -13.38 -15.41 3.65
C PRO A 97 -12.56 -14.30 2.96
N ALA A 98 -13.07 -13.07 2.87
CA ALA A 98 -12.35 -11.94 2.29
C ALA A 98 -11.16 -11.52 3.16
N MET A 99 -11.31 -11.57 4.49
CA MET A 99 -10.21 -11.33 5.43
C MET A 99 -9.12 -12.39 5.29
N LEU A 100 -9.48 -13.68 5.20
CA LEU A 100 -8.54 -14.79 4.99
C LEU A 100 -7.87 -14.71 3.62
N ALA A 101 -8.61 -14.40 2.55
CA ALA A 101 -8.05 -14.18 1.22
C ALA A 101 -7.02 -13.03 1.23
N ARG A 102 -7.30 -11.95 1.96
CA ARG A 102 -6.35 -10.83 2.12
C ARG A 102 -5.09 -11.24 2.88
N LEU A 103 -5.22 -12.09 3.90
CA LEU A 103 -4.07 -12.67 4.60
C LEU A 103 -3.28 -13.61 3.68
N ALA A 104 -3.95 -14.40 2.84
CA ALA A 104 -3.31 -15.25 1.85
C ALA A 104 -2.54 -14.43 0.79
N ARG A 105 -3.03 -13.24 0.42
CA ARG A 105 -2.32 -12.30 -0.46
C ARG A 105 -1.04 -11.71 0.13
N LEU A 106 -0.88 -11.71 1.46
CA LEU A 106 0.43 -11.43 2.07
C LEU A 106 1.46 -12.51 1.71
N GLY A 107 1.00 -13.69 1.30
CA GLY A 107 1.82 -14.83 0.90
C GLY A 107 1.90 -15.10 -0.61
N SER A 108 1.17 -14.38 -1.46
CA SER A 108 1.14 -14.65 -2.92
C SER A 108 2.31 -14.05 -3.70
N GLY A 109 3.28 -13.41 -3.03
CA GLY A 109 4.39 -12.70 -3.66
C GLY A 109 4.04 -11.31 -4.18
N ASP A 110 2.78 -11.05 -4.54
CA ASP A 110 2.32 -9.73 -4.99
C ASP A 110 2.54 -8.65 -3.94
N PHE A 111 2.26 -8.97 -2.66
CA PHE A 111 2.46 -8.02 -1.58
C PHE A 111 3.94 -7.66 -1.39
N GLY A 112 4.85 -8.63 -1.43
CA GLY A 112 6.30 -8.39 -1.35
C GLY A 112 6.82 -7.55 -2.51
N GLU A 113 6.28 -7.73 -3.72
CA GLU A 113 6.58 -6.89 -4.87
C GLU A 113 6.05 -5.45 -4.69
N TRP A 114 4.82 -5.29 -4.17
CA TRP A 114 4.26 -3.98 -3.87
C TRP A 114 5.10 -3.21 -2.85
N LEU A 115 5.58 -3.89 -1.79
CA LEU A 115 6.51 -3.31 -0.83
C LEU A 115 7.79 -2.82 -1.51
N ARG A 116 8.38 -3.63 -2.40
CA ARG A 116 9.60 -3.25 -3.14
C ARG A 116 9.40 -2.07 -4.09
N ARG A 117 8.25 -1.99 -4.77
CA ARG A 117 7.92 -0.83 -5.61
C ARG A 117 7.80 0.44 -4.78
N ASN A 118 7.12 0.37 -3.64
CA ASN A 118 7.03 1.48 -2.71
C ASN A 118 8.41 1.90 -2.16
N ILE A 119 9.26 0.94 -1.77
CA ILE A 119 10.63 1.24 -1.32
C ILE A 119 11.44 1.89 -2.44
N ARG A 120 11.41 1.35 -3.66
CA ARG A 120 12.13 1.94 -4.81
C ARG A 120 11.71 3.39 -5.06
N ALA A 121 10.39 3.66 -5.01
CA ALA A 121 9.88 5.02 -5.13
C ALA A 121 10.38 5.93 -3.99
N LEU A 122 10.27 5.47 -2.73
CA LEU A 122 10.71 6.23 -1.55
C LEU A 122 12.21 6.49 -1.52
N THR A 123 13.03 5.53 -1.95
CA THR A 123 14.48 5.70 -2.05
C THR A 123 14.83 6.81 -3.05
N GLY A 124 14.10 6.93 -4.14
CA GLY A 124 14.27 8.01 -5.12
C GLY A 124 13.97 9.41 -4.54
N VAL A 125 13.12 9.48 -3.52
CA VAL A 125 12.74 10.74 -2.84
C VAL A 125 13.24 10.79 -1.39
N LYS A 126 14.31 10.06 -1.07
CA LYS A 126 14.80 9.93 0.31
C LYS A 126 15.11 11.29 0.94
N SER A 127 15.56 12.26 0.16
CA SER A 127 15.82 13.64 0.61
C SER A 127 14.57 14.40 1.09
N LEU A 128 13.37 13.93 0.73
CA LEU A 128 12.10 14.50 1.18
C LEU A 128 11.62 13.90 2.50
N LEU A 129 12.26 12.83 2.98
CA LEU A 129 11.90 12.16 4.23
C LEU A 129 12.60 12.82 5.41
N THR A 130 12.04 12.68 6.62
CA THR A 130 12.80 13.05 7.82
C THR A 130 14.04 12.15 7.96
N PRO A 131 15.13 12.60 8.60
CA PRO A 131 16.34 11.78 8.79
C PRO A 131 16.06 10.43 9.46
N GLU A 132 15.14 10.40 10.43
CA GLU A 132 14.73 9.20 11.16
C GLU A 132 13.98 8.23 10.24
N ASN A 133 13.05 8.75 9.43
CA ASN A 133 12.28 7.94 8.49
C ASN A 133 13.12 7.46 7.31
N ALA A 134 14.08 8.26 6.85
CA ALA A 134 15.06 7.84 5.86
C ALA A 134 15.91 6.66 6.37
N THR A 135 16.37 6.72 7.63
CA THR A 135 17.08 5.62 8.29
C THR A 135 16.19 4.38 8.46
N LEU A 136 14.93 4.59 8.84
CA LEU A 136 13.95 3.50 8.97
C LEU A 136 13.67 2.82 7.62
N LEU A 137 13.56 3.60 6.53
CA LEU A 137 13.35 3.08 5.18
C LEU A 137 14.51 2.17 4.77
N GLU A 138 15.76 2.57 5.01
CA GLU A 138 16.94 1.76 4.68
C GLU A 138 16.99 0.45 5.47
N ARG A 139 16.68 0.52 6.77
CA ARG A 139 16.55 -0.70 7.61
C ARG A 139 15.43 -1.60 7.09
N PHE A 140 14.29 -1.03 6.73
CA PHE A 140 13.17 -1.77 6.18
C PHE A 140 13.51 -2.43 4.84
N ALA A 141 14.16 -1.71 3.93
CA ALA A 141 14.61 -2.25 2.65
C ALA A 141 15.53 -3.47 2.85
N ARG A 142 16.56 -3.34 3.69
CA ARG A 142 17.47 -4.46 4.02
C ARG A 142 16.73 -5.65 4.64
N SER A 143 15.72 -5.40 5.48
CA SER A 143 14.95 -6.49 6.10
C SER A 143 14.18 -7.34 5.08
N LEU A 144 13.78 -6.77 3.93
CA LEU A 144 13.05 -7.54 2.90
C LEU A 144 13.94 -8.48 2.10
N ASP A 145 15.26 -8.30 2.17
CA ASP A 145 16.26 -9.14 1.49
C ASP A 145 16.98 -10.09 2.48
N ALA A 146 16.65 -10.01 3.76
CA ALA A 146 17.13 -10.94 4.78
C ALA A 146 16.40 -12.29 4.72
N SER A 147 16.97 -13.32 5.36
CA SER A 147 16.28 -14.60 5.55
C SER A 147 14.97 -14.40 6.33
N GLY A 148 13.96 -15.23 6.06
CA GLY A 148 12.61 -15.01 6.61
C GLY A 148 12.55 -14.75 8.12
N PRO A 149 13.17 -15.60 8.97
CA PRO A 149 13.20 -15.37 10.42
C PRO A 149 13.91 -14.06 10.81
N SER A 150 15.00 -13.71 10.12
CA SER A 150 15.74 -12.46 10.35
C SER A 150 14.90 -11.25 9.95
N ALA A 151 14.23 -11.32 8.79
CA ALA A 151 13.28 -10.31 8.32
C ALA A 151 12.17 -10.08 9.35
N ALA A 152 11.55 -11.14 9.86
CA ALA A 152 10.51 -11.03 10.89
C ALA A 152 11.02 -10.37 12.18
N ALA A 153 12.20 -10.77 12.65
CA ALA A 153 12.82 -10.18 13.84
C ALA A 153 13.12 -8.69 13.66
N GLU A 154 13.66 -8.29 12.51
CA GLU A 154 13.95 -6.88 12.21
C GLU A 154 12.68 -6.05 12.06
N LEU A 155 11.63 -6.56 11.40
CA LEU A 155 10.32 -5.90 11.34
C LEU A 155 9.74 -5.64 12.73
N ALA A 156 9.84 -6.64 13.62
CA ALA A 156 9.40 -6.50 15.01
C ALA A 156 10.25 -5.47 15.78
N ARG A 157 11.59 -5.50 15.65
CA ARG A 157 12.51 -4.53 16.28
C ARG A 157 12.31 -3.10 15.79
N MET A 158 12.04 -2.93 14.51
CA MET A 158 11.66 -1.64 13.95
C MET A 158 10.26 -1.19 14.38
N GLY A 159 9.50 -2.02 15.12
CA GLY A 159 8.14 -1.69 15.52
C GLY A 159 7.26 -1.37 14.31
N VAL A 160 7.48 -2.04 13.17
CA VAL A 160 6.60 -1.95 12.00
C VAL A 160 5.30 -2.66 12.33
N TYR A 161 4.17 -2.09 11.92
CA TYR A 161 2.88 -2.64 12.33
C TYR A 161 1.74 -2.43 11.35
N ARG A 162 0.74 -3.30 11.48
CA ARG A 162 -0.58 -3.10 10.90
C ARG A 162 -1.56 -2.62 11.97
N GLN A 163 -2.66 -2.03 11.50
CA GLN A 163 -3.68 -1.41 12.34
C GLN A 163 -4.40 -2.40 13.27
N THR A 164 -4.36 -3.70 12.96
CA THR A 164 -4.86 -4.76 13.87
C THR A 164 -3.73 -5.65 14.37
N ARG A 165 -3.90 -6.21 15.58
CA ARG A 165 -2.95 -7.18 16.16
C ARG A 165 -2.80 -8.41 15.27
N LEU A 166 -3.91 -8.99 14.81
CA LEU A 166 -3.91 -10.11 13.87
C LEU A 166 -3.21 -9.76 12.55
N GLY A 167 -3.41 -8.55 12.03
CA GLY A 167 -2.70 -8.10 10.83
C GLY A 167 -1.19 -8.02 11.05
N SER A 168 -0.76 -7.51 12.20
CA SER A 168 0.67 -7.43 12.54
C SER A 168 1.27 -8.83 12.72
N ALA A 169 0.58 -9.73 13.40
CA ALA A 169 0.99 -11.13 13.54
C ALA A 169 1.12 -11.84 12.18
N ALA A 170 0.14 -11.64 11.29
CA ALA A 170 0.17 -12.23 9.95
C ALA A 170 1.31 -11.67 9.08
N LEU A 171 1.63 -10.38 9.21
CA LEU A 171 2.79 -9.78 8.55
C LEU A 171 4.09 -10.45 9.02
N LEU A 172 4.27 -10.61 10.34
CA LEU A 172 5.46 -11.25 10.90
C LEU A 172 5.55 -12.74 10.50
N ALA A 173 4.42 -13.46 10.48
CA ALA A 173 4.37 -14.84 10.02
C ALA A 173 4.71 -14.96 8.53
N ALA A 174 4.22 -14.06 7.68
CA ALA A 174 4.56 -14.01 6.26
C ALA A 174 6.05 -13.71 6.04
N ALA A 175 6.62 -12.79 6.84
CA ALA A 175 8.05 -12.51 6.84
C ALA A 175 8.86 -13.74 7.24
N ALA A 176 8.52 -14.38 8.36
CA ALA A 176 9.20 -15.57 8.88
C ALA A 176 9.20 -16.72 7.87
N ALA A 177 8.10 -16.89 7.14
CA ALA A 177 7.97 -17.87 6.06
C ALA A 177 8.68 -17.48 4.75
N GLY A 178 9.43 -16.37 4.72
CA GLY A 178 10.15 -15.89 3.53
C GLY A 178 9.24 -15.34 2.42
N ARG A 179 7.94 -15.14 2.69
CA ARG A 179 6.96 -14.75 1.66
C ARG A 179 6.95 -13.26 1.33
N LEU A 180 7.71 -12.46 2.09
CA LEU A 180 7.98 -11.06 1.75
C LEU A 180 9.18 -10.91 0.82
N ALA A 181 10.01 -11.94 0.66
CA ALA A 181 11.05 -11.96 -0.36
C ALA A 181 10.37 -11.94 -1.73
N GLY A 182 10.85 -11.08 -2.62
CA GLY A 182 10.36 -11.04 -3.99
C GLY A 182 10.65 -12.40 -4.59
N ARG A 183 9.79 -12.89 -5.49
CA ARG A 183 10.20 -14.01 -6.33
C ARG A 183 11.52 -13.58 -6.97
N ALA A 184 12.63 -14.22 -6.59
CA ALA A 184 13.84 -14.17 -7.39
C ALA A 184 13.38 -14.44 -8.81
N ALA A 185 13.81 -13.62 -9.77
CA ALA A 185 13.57 -13.89 -11.17
C ALA A 185 14.28 -15.20 -11.52
N THR A 186 13.64 -16.33 -11.21
CA THR A 186 13.94 -17.64 -11.79
C THR A 186 13.67 -17.48 -13.27
N GLY A 187 14.73 -17.56 -14.05
CA GLY A 187 14.76 -17.12 -15.44
C GLY A 187 13.79 -17.84 -16.38
N ALA A 188 13.73 -17.23 -17.57
CA ALA A 188 13.20 -17.73 -18.84
C ALA A 188 11.67 -17.87 -18.96
N GLY A 189 11.10 -16.98 -19.78
CA GLY A 189 9.74 -17.14 -20.29
C GLY A 189 9.07 -15.84 -20.70
N SER A 190 9.69 -15.10 -21.64
CA SER A 190 9.03 -13.99 -22.33
C SER A 190 7.72 -14.50 -22.95
N ARG A 191 6.58 -14.12 -22.38
CA ARG A 191 5.32 -14.03 -23.09
C ARG A 191 4.82 -12.60 -22.96
N ARG A 192 5.16 -11.80 -23.98
CA ARG A 192 4.46 -10.55 -24.30
C ARG A 192 2.97 -10.87 -24.37
N MET A 193 2.19 -10.41 -23.40
CA MET A 193 0.74 -10.38 -23.52
C MET A 193 0.38 -9.08 -24.21
N ALA A 194 0.09 -9.20 -25.51
CA ALA A 194 -0.41 -8.12 -26.33
C ALA A 194 -1.73 -7.61 -25.73
N ILE A 195 -1.76 -6.34 -25.34
CA ILE A 195 -2.99 -5.63 -25.03
C ILE A 195 -3.54 -5.16 -26.38
N ALA A 196 -4.36 -5.99 -27.01
CA ALA A 196 -5.13 -5.58 -28.17
C ALA A 196 -6.21 -4.60 -27.71
N GLY A 197 -6.08 -3.35 -28.16
CA GLY A 197 -7.06 -2.31 -27.97
C GLY A 197 -8.37 -2.62 -28.69
N HIS A 198 -9.47 -2.31 -28.03
CA HIS A 198 -10.76 -2.06 -28.66
C HIS A 198 -11.37 -0.81 -28.03
N ILE A 199 -10.84 0.35 -28.45
CA ILE A 199 -11.55 1.62 -28.33
C ILE A 199 -12.45 1.68 -29.55
N ARG A 200 -13.75 1.42 -29.38
CA ARG A 200 -14.76 1.83 -30.36
C ARG A 200 -14.94 3.33 -30.23
N GLN A 201 -14.41 4.06 -31.21
CA GLN A 201 -14.82 5.43 -31.50
C GLN A 201 -16.29 5.41 -31.91
N GLY A 202 -17.14 6.08 -31.14
CA GLY A 202 -18.46 6.51 -31.61
C GLY A 202 -18.31 7.89 -32.22
N ALA A 203 -18.29 7.96 -33.54
CA ALA A 203 -18.38 9.20 -34.29
C ALA A 203 -19.82 9.74 -34.24
N SER A 204 -19.91 11.06 -34.12
CA SER A 204 -21.02 11.89 -34.59
C SER A 204 -21.47 11.46 -35.99
N ASP A 205 -22.79 11.39 -36.22
CA ASP A 205 -23.49 12.25 -37.19
C ASP A 205 -25.01 12.01 -37.18
N ALA A 206 -25.74 13.13 -37.36
CA ALA A 206 -27.19 13.37 -37.37
C ALA A 206 -27.86 13.67 -36.02
#